data_AF-G4TZH9-F1
#
_entry.id   AF-G4TZH9-F1
#
_cell.length_a   1.000
_cell.length_b   1.000
_cell.length_c   1.000
_cell.angle_alpha   90.00
_cell.angle_beta   90.00
_cell.angle_gamma   90.00
#
_symmetry.space_group_name_H-M   'P 1'
#
loop_
_entity.id
_entity.type
_entity.pdbx_description
1 polymer ?
#
loop_
_entity_poly.entity_id
_entity_poly.type
_entity_poly.pdbx_seq_one_letter_code
_entity_poly.pdbx_strand_id
1 'polypeptide(L)'
;MKHRGVIWTMLAFDAHILSWNIDDNPPKGYTRHHIKEASFYGVDSWSLELMIKTDPKIPPHMVEEAAANADAGGVKLTLSGMVEAEMWPGKKYLWKQEQAKHGSAAVENGVMDLFERISDWMEEEKKGSTDVFMMHTVITETII
;
A
#
# COMPACT_ATOMS: atom_id res chain seq x y z
N MET A 1 8.20 9.07 -3.47
CA MET A 1 6.77 8.70 -3.31
C MET A 1 6.20 9.47 -2.13
N LYS A 2 4.92 9.89 -2.16
CA LYS A 2 4.26 10.59 -1.03
C LYS A 2 3.07 9.75 -0.57
N HIS A 3 3.04 9.34 0.70
CA HIS A 3 2.08 8.41 1.28
C HIS A 3 1.57 8.89 2.65
N ARG A 4 0.87 10.03 2.66
CA ARG A 4 0.35 10.62 3.89
C ARG A 4 -0.58 9.66 4.64
N GLY A 5 -0.30 9.45 5.93
CA GLY A 5 -1.11 8.61 6.80
C GLY A 5 -1.00 7.11 6.49
N VAL A 6 0.05 6.68 5.80
CA VAL A 6 0.34 5.26 5.54
C VAL A 6 1.73 4.92 6.07
N ILE A 7 1.80 3.88 6.89
CA ILE A 7 3.03 3.32 7.46
C ILE A 7 3.29 1.92 6.92
N TRP A 8 4.54 1.45 7.11
CA TRP A 8 5.00 0.13 6.66
C TRP A 8 4.72 -0.09 5.17
N THR A 9 5.20 0.84 4.35
CA THR A 9 4.94 0.80 2.92
C THR A 9 5.73 -0.32 2.25
N MET A 10 5.11 -0.99 1.29
CA MET A 10 5.74 -2.01 0.46
C MET A 10 5.51 -1.71 -1.01
N LEU A 11 6.60 -1.68 -1.78
CA LEU A 11 6.58 -1.61 -3.22
C LEU A 11 6.86 -3.01 -3.79
N ALA A 12 6.01 -3.49 -4.69
CA ALA A 12 6.20 -4.74 -5.41
C ALA A 12 6.08 -4.57 -6.92
N PHE A 13 7.00 -5.15 -7.67
CA PHE A 13 7.03 -5.07 -9.13
C PHE A 13 7.90 -6.17 -9.72
N ASP A 14 7.66 -6.50 -10.98
CA ASP A 14 8.46 -7.48 -11.71
C ASP A 14 9.37 -6.72 -12.69
N ALA A 15 10.69 -6.93 -12.58
CA ALA A 15 11.67 -6.26 -13.44
C ALA A 15 13.02 -6.98 -13.43
N HIS A 16 13.84 -6.69 -14.44
CA HIS A 16 15.28 -6.97 -14.39
C HIS A 16 16.03 -5.69 -14.04
N ILE A 17 16.46 -5.59 -12.78
CA ILE A 17 17.15 -4.41 -12.25
C ILE A 17 18.66 -4.56 -12.50
N LEU A 18 19.25 -3.51 -13.08
CA LEU A 18 20.68 -3.40 -13.35
C LEU A 18 21.42 -2.73 -12.19
N SER A 19 20.80 -1.72 -11.58
CA SER A 19 21.30 -1.02 -10.41
C SER A 19 20.17 -0.33 -9.66
N TRP A 20 20.36 -0.07 -8.38
CA TRP A 20 19.46 0.72 -7.53
C TRP A 20 20.25 1.39 -6.39
N ASN A 21 19.62 2.29 -5.64
CA ASN A 21 20.24 3.03 -4.55
C ASN A 21 20.01 2.42 -3.14
N ILE A 22 19.78 1.10 -3.04
CA ILE A 22 19.66 0.38 -1.76
C ILE A 22 20.92 -0.47 -1.48
N ASP A 23 21.11 -0.86 -0.21
CA ASP A 23 22.39 -1.40 0.29
C ASP A 23 22.89 -2.68 -0.42
N ASP A 24 21.98 -3.56 -0.83
CA ASP A 24 22.33 -4.83 -1.48
C ASP A 24 22.39 -4.72 -3.01
N ASN A 25 23.13 -5.59 -3.68
CA ASN A 25 23.07 -5.66 -5.14
C ASN A 25 21.72 -6.24 -5.62
N PRO A 26 21.17 -5.77 -6.76
CA PRO A 26 19.93 -6.32 -7.28
C PRO A 26 20.07 -7.79 -7.68
N PRO A 27 19.04 -8.63 -7.45
CA PRO A 27 18.99 -9.98 -7.99
C PRO A 27 19.18 -9.98 -9.50
N LYS A 28 19.90 -10.99 -10.02
CA LYS A 28 20.12 -11.13 -11.46
C LYS A 28 18.87 -11.62 -12.18
N GLY A 29 18.62 -11.08 -13.37
CA GLY A 29 17.52 -11.52 -14.24
C GLY A 29 16.19 -10.85 -13.92
N TYR A 30 15.16 -11.25 -14.65
CA TYR A 30 13.80 -10.77 -14.46
C TYR A 30 13.15 -11.52 -13.30
N THR A 31 12.75 -10.81 -12.25
CA THR A 31 12.14 -11.40 -11.05
C THR A 31 11.19 -10.41 -10.38
N ARG A 32 10.42 -10.91 -9.42
CA ARG A 32 9.58 -10.10 -8.54
C ARG A 32 10.39 -9.52 -7.40
N HIS A 33 10.31 -8.21 -7.24
CA HIS A 33 10.95 -7.43 -6.17
C HIS A 33 9.91 -7.04 -5.12
N HIS A 34 10.34 -7.03 -3.85
CA HIS A 34 9.55 -6.51 -2.73
C HIS A 34 10.44 -5.59 -1.91
N ILE A 35 10.23 -4.28 -2.04
CA ILE A 35 10.96 -3.27 -1.30
C ILE A 35 10.06 -2.83 -0.17
N LYS A 36 10.48 -3.14 1.05
CA LYS A 36 9.79 -2.76 2.28
C LYS A 36 10.50 -1.56 2.85
N GLU A 37 9.75 -0.50 3.05
CA GLU A 37 10.21 0.63 3.79
C GLU A 37 9.44 0.62 5.11
N ALA A 38 10.19 0.46 6.20
CA ALA A 38 9.64 0.45 7.55
C ALA A 38 9.39 1.88 8.02
N SER A 39 8.64 2.67 7.25
CA SER A 39 8.29 4.04 7.61
C SER A 39 7.73 4.07 9.02
N PHE A 40 8.34 4.94 9.81
CA PHE A 40 7.90 5.27 11.14
C PHE A 40 6.83 6.37 11.09
N TYR A 41 6.15 6.54 12.22
CA TYR A 41 5.19 7.61 12.42
C TYR A 41 5.76 8.96 11.96
N GLY A 42 5.01 9.66 11.09
CA GLY A 42 5.40 10.98 10.56
C GLY A 42 6.40 10.99 9.38
N VAL A 43 6.86 9.83 8.90
CA VAL A 43 7.59 9.74 7.62
C VAL A 43 6.56 9.49 6.51
N ASP A 44 6.35 10.50 5.66
CA ASP A 44 5.32 10.46 4.61
C ASP A 44 5.89 10.31 3.19
N SER A 45 7.21 10.16 3.08
CA SER A 45 7.87 10.02 1.78
C SER A 45 9.23 9.34 1.85
N TRP A 46 9.51 8.54 0.83
CA TRP A 46 10.83 7.97 0.53
C TRP A 46 11.04 7.88 -0.99
N SER A 47 12.28 7.70 -1.42
CA SER A 47 12.68 7.65 -2.83
C SER A 47 13.50 6.40 -3.13
N LEU A 48 13.26 5.84 -4.31
CA LEU A 48 14.00 4.72 -4.88
C LEU A 48 14.46 5.13 -6.27
N GLU A 49 15.76 4.98 -6.52
CA GLU A 49 16.36 5.16 -7.83
C GLU A 49 16.77 3.79 -8.35
N LEU A 50 16.40 3.49 -9.59
CA LEU A 50 16.62 2.18 -10.19
C LEU A 50 16.88 2.30 -11.69
N MET A 51 17.64 1.35 -12.22
CA MET A 51 17.88 1.18 -13.65
C MET A 51 17.35 -0.19 -14.07
N ILE A 52 16.45 -0.22 -15.04
CA ILE A 52 15.79 -1.44 -15.51
C ILE A 52 16.26 -1.76 -16.92
N LYS A 53 16.49 -3.04 -17.18
CA LYS A 53 16.73 -3.53 -18.54
C LYS A 53 15.42 -3.53 -19.32
N THR A 54 15.35 -2.75 -20.39
CA THR A 54 14.23 -2.75 -21.33
C THR A 54 14.19 -4.01 -22.20
N ASP A 55 13.03 -4.36 -22.75
CA ASP A 55 12.94 -5.42 -23.75
C ASP A 55 13.73 -4.99 -25.00
N PRO A 56 14.71 -5.79 -25.47
CA PRO A 56 15.49 -5.47 -26.67
C PRO A 56 14.66 -5.33 -27.96
N LYS A 57 13.41 -5.80 -27.96
CA LYS A 57 12.48 -5.62 -29.09
C LYS A 57 11.90 -4.21 -29.17
N ILE A 58 11.96 -3.43 -28.08
CA ILE A 58 11.48 -2.05 -28.05
C ILE A 58 12.55 -1.16 -28.68
N PRO A 59 12.27 -0.49 -29.81
CA PRO A 59 13.21 0.46 -30.39
C PRO A 59 13.54 1.59 -29.41
N PRO A 60 14.78 2.11 -29.38
CA PRO A 60 15.18 3.17 -28.43
C PRO A 60 14.27 4.40 -28.43
N HIS A 61 13.75 4.79 -29.59
CA HIS A 61 12.86 5.94 -29.74
C HIS A 61 11.42 5.70 -29.26
N MET A 62 11.05 4.45 -28.94
CA MET A 62 9.73 4.07 -28.45
C MET A 62 9.74 3.71 -26.96
N VAL A 63 10.88 3.77 -26.28
CA VAL A 63 11.00 3.33 -24.88
C VAL A 63 10.07 4.13 -23.96
N GLU A 64 9.95 5.45 -24.15
CA GLU A 64 9.08 6.29 -23.32
C GLU A 64 7.59 5.97 -23.55
N GLU A 65 7.19 5.74 -24.80
CA GLU A 65 5.82 5.35 -25.14
C GLU A 65 5.48 3.96 -24.60
N ALA A 66 6.43 3.02 -24.74
CA ALA A 66 6.33 1.68 -24.20
C ALA A 66 6.25 1.67 -22.67
N ALA A 67 7.01 2.53 -21.99
CA ALA A 67 7.01 2.65 -20.53
C ALA A 67 5.65 3.10 -19.98
N ALA A 68 4.86 3.85 -20.75
CA ALA A 68 3.51 4.26 -20.35
C ALA A 68 2.50 3.10 -20.28
N ASN A 69 2.85 1.91 -20.79
CA ASN A 69 1.95 0.75 -20.85
C ASN A 69 2.65 -0.53 -20.34
N ALA A 70 2.07 -1.16 -19.33
CA ALA A 70 2.60 -2.39 -18.73
C ALA A 70 2.76 -3.55 -19.73
N ASP A 71 1.90 -3.63 -20.75
CA ASP A 71 1.97 -4.67 -21.79
C ASP A 71 3.02 -4.36 -22.87
N ALA A 72 3.48 -3.11 -22.96
CA ALA A 72 4.40 -2.65 -23.99
C ALA A 72 5.84 -2.45 -23.49
N GLY A 73 6.08 -2.47 -22.18
CA GLY A 73 7.42 -2.29 -21.59
C GLY A 73 7.45 -1.51 -20.27
N GLY A 74 6.31 -0.94 -19.87
CA GLY A 74 6.14 -0.29 -18.57
C GLY A 74 6.19 -1.26 -17.41
N VAL A 75 6.59 -0.75 -16.25
CA VAL A 75 6.73 -1.55 -15.04
C VAL A 75 5.50 -1.32 -14.17
N LYS A 76 4.70 -2.36 -14.01
CA LYS A 76 3.55 -2.32 -13.09
C LYS A 76 4.07 -2.36 -11.65
N LEU A 77 3.85 -1.28 -10.93
CA LEU A 77 4.12 -1.14 -9.51
C LEU A 77 2.84 -1.36 -8.70
N THR A 78 2.94 -2.21 -7.69
CA THR A 78 1.96 -2.30 -6.61
C THR A 78 2.54 -1.66 -5.37
N LEU A 79 1.86 -0.64 -4.86
CA LEU A 79 2.12 -0.05 -3.55
C LEU A 79 1.10 -0.58 -2.56
N SER A 80 1.55 -1.03 -1.41
CA SER A 80 0.68 -1.32 -0.28
C SER A 80 1.21 -0.70 1.01
N GLY A 81 0.34 -0.54 1.99
CA GLY A 81 0.72 -0.07 3.32
C GLY A 81 -0.46 -0.03 4.27
N MET A 82 -0.19 0.25 5.53
CA MET A 82 -1.20 0.30 6.59
C MET A 82 -1.56 1.74 6.91
N VAL A 83 -2.86 2.04 7.02
CA VAL A 83 -3.30 3.39 7.43
C VAL A 83 -2.89 3.64 8.88
N GLU A 84 -2.08 4.67 9.08
CA GLU A 84 -1.37 5.04 10.31
C GLU A 84 -2.30 5.37 11.48
N ALA A 85 -3.41 6.06 11.20
CA ALA A 85 -4.41 6.37 12.22
C ALA A 85 -4.89 5.05 12.82
N GLU A 86 -4.45 4.76 14.05
CA GLU A 86 -4.74 3.69 15.03
C GLU A 86 -5.32 2.34 14.55
N MET A 87 -5.09 1.23 15.25
CA MET A 87 -5.70 -0.07 14.92
C MET A 87 -7.08 -0.21 15.58
N TRP A 88 -7.93 -1.13 15.10
CA TRP A 88 -9.10 -1.53 15.91
C TRP A 88 -8.63 -2.31 17.14
N PRO A 89 -9.15 -2.07 18.36
CA PRO A 89 -10.30 -1.22 18.70
C PRO A 89 -10.00 0.26 18.97
N GLY A 90 -8.74 0.71 18.95
CA GLY A 90 -8.37 2.14 19.12
C GLY A 90 -9.17 3.09 18.21
N LYS A 91 -9.35 2.71 16.93
CA LYS A 91 -10.21 3.45 15.98
C LYS A 91 -11.66 3.63 16.43
N LYS A 92 -12.21 2.73 17.25
CA LYS A 92 -13.64 2.74 17.62
C LYS A 92 -14.03 4.05 18.28
N TYR A 93 -13.13 4.63 19.08
CA TYR A 93 -13.38 5.91 19.76
C TYR A 93 -13.41 7.09 18.80
N LEU A 94 -12.43 7.20 17.89
CA LEU A 94 -12.36 8.26 16.88
C LEU A 94 -13.51 8.13 15.87
N TRP A 95 -13.82 6.90 15.46
CA TRP A 95 -14.92 6.60 14.55
C TRP A 95 -16.27 7.10 15.09
N LYS A 96 -16.57 6.80 16.36
CA LYS A 96 -17.80 7.29 17.03
C LYS A 96 -17.82 8.81 17.18
N GLN A 97 -16.68 9.43 17.41
CA GLN A 97 -16.60 10.90 17.45
C GLN A 97 -16.86 11.54 16.09
N GLU A 98 -16.31 10.99 15.01
CA GLU A 98 -16.55 11.46 13.64
C GLU A 98 -18.03 11.35 13.26
N GLN A 99 -18.65 10.19 13.53
CA GLN A 99 -20.09 9.99 13.35
C GLN A 99 -20.93 10.99 14.17
N ALA A 100 -20.53 11.31 15.40
CA ALA A 100 -21.23 12.29 16.25
C ALA A 100 -21.08 13.73 15.75
N LYS A 101 -19.94 14.09 15.15
CA LYS A 101 -19.66 15.44 14.64
C LYS A 101 -20.33 15.72 13.30
N HIS A 102 -20.28 14.75 12.39
CA HIS A 102 -20.73 14.94 11.00
C HIS A 102 -22.11 14.32 10.73
N GLY A 103 -22.64 13.54 11.68
CA GLY A 103 -23.82 12.70 11.50
C GLY A 103 -23.44 11.39 10.82
N SER A 104 -23.99 10.27 11.30
CA SER A 104 -23.65 8.92 10.84
C SER A 104 -23.83 8.69 9.33
N ALA A 105 -24.63 9.52 8.65
CA ALA A 105 -24.85 9.44 7.20
C ALA A 105 -23.85 10.24 6.35
N ALA A 106 -23.03 11.13 6.95
CA ALA A 106 -22.11 11.99 6.22
C ALA A 106 -20.67 11.46 6.18
N VAL A 107 -20.34 10.46 7.00
CA VAL A 107 -19.02 9.82 7.06
C VAL A 107 -19.12 8.44 6.41
N GLU A 108 -19.22 8.40 5.09
CA GLU A 108 -19.24 7.12 4.36
C GLU A 108 -17.82 6.54 4.37
N ASN A 109 -17.57 5.58 5.27
CA ASN A 109 -16.31 4.85 5.31
C ASN A 109 -16.60 3.36 5.47
N GLY A 110 -16.87 2.70 4.34
CA GLY A 110 -17.26 1.29 4.31
C GLY A 110 -16.27 0.33 5.00
N VAL A 111 -15.00 0.73 5.17
CA VAL A 111 -14.02 -0.05 5.94
C VAL A 111 -14.31 0.04 7.45
N MET A 112 -14.61 1.24 7.96
CA MET A 112 -14.96 1.41 9.38
C MET A 112 -16.30 0.77 9.71
N ASP A 113 -17.28 0.88 8.81
CA ASP A 113 -18.57 0.19 8.94
C ASP A 113 -18.38 -1.34 8.99
N LEU A 114 -17.49 -1.87 8.15
CA LEU A 114 -17.15 -3.30 8.17
C LEU A 114 -16.47 -3.71 9.47
N PHE A 115 -15.54 -2.90 9.98
CA PHE A 115 -14.85 -3.18 11.25
C PHE A 115 -15.83 -3.21 12.41
N GLU A 116 -16.75 -2.25 12.49
CA GLU A 116 -17.79 -2.22 13.52
C GLU A 116 -18.69 -3.46 13.43
N ARG A 117 -19.18 -3.79 12.24
CA ARG A 117 -20.02 -4.98 12.01
C ARG A 117 -19.34 -6.29 12.38
N ILE A 118 -18.07 -6.48 12.00
CA ILE A 118 -17.32 -7.70 12.35
C ILE A 118 -17.06 -7.75 13.85
N SER A 119 -16.69 -6.62 14.45
CA SER A 119 -16.40 -6.55 15.88
C SER A 119 -17.63 -6.86 16.71
N ASP A 120 -18.79 -6.31 16.36
CA ASP A 120 -20.03 -6.50 17.11
C ASP A 120 -20.54 -7.95 16.92
N TRP A 121 -20.47 -8.50 15.71
CA TRP A 121 -20.78 -9.92 15.48
C TRP A 121 -19.87 -10.87 16.28
N MET A 122 -18.57 -10.58 16.35
CA MET A 122 -17.62 -11.38 17.14
C MET A 122 -17.94 -11.32 18.64
N GLU A 123 -18.31 -10.14 19.15
CA GLU A 123 -18.70 -9.97 20.55
C GLU A 123 -19.94 -10.80 20.90
N GLU A 124 -20.94 -10.80 20.02
CA GLU A 124 -22.16 -11.61 20.16
C GLU A 124 -21.86 -13.12 20.12
N GLU A 125 -21.09 -13.57 19.13
CA GLU A 125 -20.82 -14.99 18.90
C GLU A 125 -19.86 -15.57 19.96
N LYS A 126 -18.88 -14.79 20.40
CA LYS A 126 -17.86 -15.21 21.38
C LYS A 126 -18.17 -14.81 22.81
N LYS A 127 -19.25 -14.05 23.05
CA LYS A 127 -19.65 -13.59 24.39
C LYS A 127 -18.49 -12.92 25.14
N GLY A 128 -17.71 -12.12 24.43
CA GLY A 128 -16.54 -11.42 24.98
C GLY A 128 -15.35 -12.32 25.33
N SER A 129 -15.29 -13.57 24.86
CA SER A 129 -14.14 -14.47 25.13
C SER A 129 -12.94 -14.23 24.22
N THR A 130 -12.99 -13.24 23.32
CA THR A 130 -11.97 -13.02 22.30
C THR A 130 -11.85 -11.55 21.95
N ASP A 131 -10.63 -11.03 22.02
CA ASP A 131 -10.31 -9.68 21.55
C ASP A 131 -10.14 -9.67 20.02
N VAL A 132 -10.66 -8.63 19.38
CA VAL A 132 -10.58 -8.44 17.93
C VAL A 132 -9.59 -7.34 17.60
N PHE A 133 -8.63 -7.66 16.74
CA PHE A 133 -7.65 -6.73 16.20
C PHE A 133 -7.78 -6.67 14.68
N MET A 134 -7.98 -5.46 14.14
CA MET A 134 -8.14 -5.25 12.70
C MET A 134 -7.30 -4.07 12.21
N MET A 135 -6.72 -4.24 11.02
CA MET A 135 -5.83 -3.29 10.37
C MET A 135 -6.39 -2.90 9.01
N HIS A 136 -6.41 -1.59 8.73
CA HIS A 136 -6.79 -1.09 7.41
C HIS A 136 -5.54 -1.03 6.53
N THR A 137 -5.48 -1.90 5.52
CA THR A 137 -4.44 -1.92 4.50
C THR A 137 -4.96 -1.29 3.21
N VAL A 138 -4.17 -0.40 2.61
CA VAL A 138 -4.42 0.16 1.28
C VAL A 138 -3.50 -0.50 0.26
N ILE A 139 -4.02 -0.70 -0.95
CA ILE A 139 -3.27 -1.18 -2.11
C ILE A 139 -3.57 -0.25 -3.28
N THR A 140 -2.55 0.15 -4.01
CA THR A 140 -2.66 0.99 -5.20
C THR A 140 -1.72 0.45 -6.26
N GLU A 141 -2.14 0.54 -7.52
CA GLU A 141 -1.33 0.12 -8.65
C GLU A 141 -1.05 1.33 -9.56
N THR A 142 0.16 1.39 -10.12
CA THR A 142 0.53 2.38 -11.12
C THR A 142 1.51 1.77 -12.12
N ILE A 143 1.71 2.42 -13.25
CA ILE A 143 2.70 2.05 -14.26
C ILE A 143 3.77 3.16 -14.26
N ILE A 144 5.05 2.76 -14.35
CA ILE A 144 6.20 3.66 -14.52
C ILE A 144 7.09 3.21 -15.69
#